data_AF-A0A962QEZ0-F1
#
_entry.id   AF-A0A962QEZ0-F1
#
_cell.length_a   1.000
_cell.length_b   1.000
_cell.length_c   1.000
_cell.angle_alpha   90.00
_cell.angle_beta   90.00
_cell.angle_gamma   90.00
#
_symmetry.space_group_name_H-M   'P 1'
#
loop_
_entity.id
_entity.type
_entity.pdbx_description
1 polymer ?
#
loop_
_entity_poly.entity_id
_entity_poly.type
_entity_poly.pdbx_seq_one_letter_code
_entity_poly.pdbx_strand_id
1 'polypeptide(L)' 'MTRNKRVSERDLRARVKLLGRLLGEVLREQEGETVYQAVEALRTGFISQRRQPNARRQRRLMG' A
#
# COMPACT_ATOMS: atom_id res chain seq x y z
N MET A 1 -30.21 18.90 12.52
CA MET A 1 -29.41 17.89 13.24
C MET A 1 -28.65 17.02 12.23
N THR A 2 -27.43 17.41 11.86
CA THR A 2 -26.60 16.65 10.90
C THR A 2 -25.89 15.51 11.63
N ARG A 3 -26.30 14.27 11.34
CA ARG A 3 -25.64 13.07 11.86
C ARG A 3 -24.26 12.97 11.21
N ASN A 4 -23.23 13.47 11.88
CA ASN A 4 -21.84 13.26 11.50
C ASN A 4 -21.59 11.74 11.50
N LYS A 5 -21.59 11.14 10.30
CA LYS A 5 -21.45 9.70 10.12
C LYS A 5 -20.00 9.36 10.42
N ARG A 6 -19.70 8.99 11.67
CA ARG A 6 -18.36 8.56 12.09
C ARG A 6 -17.93 7.41 11.17
N VAL A 7 -16.99 7.70 10.27
CA VAL A 7 -16.40 6.70 9.38
C VAL A 7 -15.74 5.66 10.26
N SER A 8 -16.15 4.39 10.12
CA SER A 8 -15.55 3.33 10.90
C SER A 8 -14.15 3.03 10.39
N GLU A 9 -13.28 2.53 11.27
CA GLU A 9 -11.94 2.07 10.90
C GLU A 9 -11.99 0.98 9.79
N ARG A 10 -13.08 0.20 9.76
CA ARG A 10 -13.37 -0.78 8.71
C ARG A 10 -13.62 -0.09 7.37
N ASP A 11 -14.45 0.96 7.34
CA ASP A 11 -14.75 1.70 6.11
C ASP A 11 -13.51 2.39 5.55
N LEU A 12 -12.67 2.94 6.44
CA LEU A 12 -11.40 3.53 6.05
C LEU A 12 -10.46 2.50 5.43
N ARG A 13 -10.30 1.34 6.07
CA ARG A 13 -9.50 0.23 5.50
C ARG A 13 -10.03 -0.26 4.16
N ALA A 14 -11.35 -0.34 3.99
CA ALA A 14 -11.95 -0.74 2.72
C ALA A 14 -11.59 0.25 1.59
N ARG A 15 -11.67 1.55 1.86
CA ARG A 15 -11.28 2.59 0.91
C ARG A 15 -9.79 2.54 0.56
N VAL A 16 -8.92 2.38 1.54
CA VAL A 16 -7.47 2.24 1.31
C VAL A 16 -7.16 1.01 0.45
N LYS A 17 -7.83 -0.13 0.69
CA LYS A 17 -7.67 -1.34 -0.14
C LYS A 17 -8.14 -1.11 -1.58
N LEU A 18 -9.27 -0.44 -1.78
CA LEU A 18 -9.77 -0.11 -3.10
C LEU A 18 -8.76 0.75 -3.88
N LEU A 19 -8.26 1.83 -3.25
CA LEU A 19 -7.26 2.71 -3.87
C LEU A 19 -5.98 1.95 -4.21
N GLY A 20 -5.51 1.07 -3.32
CA GLY A 20 -4.34 0.23 -3.58
C GLY A 20 -4.54 -0.74 -4.74
N ARG A 21 -5.76 -1.27 -4.92
CA ARG A 21 -6.10 -2.13 -6.08
C ARG A 21 -6.05 -1.34 -7.38
N LEU A 22 -6.72 -0.19 -7.42
CA LEU A 22 -6.78 0.67 -8.61
C LEU A 22 -5.40 1.16 -9.02
N LEU A 23 -4.55 1.55 -8.06
CA LEU A 23 -3.16 1.92 -8.34
C LEU A 23 -2.39 0.75 -8.97
N GLY A 24 -2.57 -0.47 -8.46
CA GLY A 24 -1.96 -1.66 -9.04
C GLY A 24 -2.43 -1.94 -10.48
N GLU A 25 -3.71 -1.72 -10.77
CA GLU A 25 -4.27 -1.85 -12.12
C GLU A 25 -3.64 -0.80 -13.06
N VAL A 26 -3.59 0.46 -12.66
CA VAL A 26 -2.95 1.55 -13.44
C VAL A 26 -1.47 1.26 -13.69
N LEU A 27 -0.71 0.80 -12.69
CA LEU A 27 0.70 0.47 -12.85
C LEU A 27 0.91 -0.66 -13.87
N ARG A 28 0.08 -1.70 -13.84
CA ARG A 28 0.15 -2.79 -14.82
C ARG A 28 -0.19 -2.33 -16.23
N GLU A 29 -1.21 -1.48 -16.36
CA GLU A 29 -1.67 -1.00 -17.67
C GLU A 29 -0.70 0.00 -18.31
N GLN A 30 -0.11 0.90 -17.51
CA GLN A 30 0.72 1.99 -18.05
C GLN A 30 2.21 1.69 -18.05
N GLU A 31 2.71 0.96 -17.05
CA GLU A 31 4.15 0.73 -16.83
C GLU A 31 4.55 -0.75 -16.93
N GLY A 32 3.56 -1.63 -17.09
CA GLY A 32 3.76 -3.08 -17.22
C GLY A 32 4.14 -3.79 -15.92
N GLU A 33 4.39 -5.08 -16.06
CA GLU A 33 4.54 -5.99 -14.91
C GLU A 33 5.84 -5.75 -14.12
N THR A 34 6.91 -5.31 -14.78
CA THR A 34 8.21 -5.08 -14.10
C THR A 34 8.10 -3.96 -13.06
N VAL A 35 7.51 -2.83 -13.44
CA VAL A 35 7.32 -1.70 -12.53
C VAL A 35 6.32 -2.06 -11.44
N TYR A 36 5.22 -2.73 -11.79
CA TYR A 36 4.26 -3.23 -10.81
C TYR A 36 4.92 -4.11 -9.73
N GLN A 37 5.75 -5.08 -10.13
CA GLN A 37 6.44 -5.97 -9.19
C GLN A 37 7.42 -5.23 -8.28
N ALA A 38 8.17 -4.26 -8.80
CA ALA A 38 9.07 -3.43 -8.00
C ALA A 38 8.30 -2.64 -6.92
N VAL A 39 7.18 -2.02 -7.29
CA VAL A 39 6.32 -1.28 -6.35
C VAL A 39 5.71 -2.23 -5.30
N GLU A 40 5.26 -3.41 -5.70
CA GLU A 40 4.71 -4.41 -4.78
C GLU A 40 5.75 -4.97 -3.80
N ALA A 41 7.00 -5.15 -4.24
CA ALA A 41 8.11 -5.53 -3.37
C ALA A 41 8.36 -4.47 -2.28
N LEU A 42 8.34 -3.19 -2.66
CA LEU A 42 8.46 -2.08 -1.70
C LEU A 42 7.26 -2.04 -0.74
N ARG A 43 6.03 -2.11 -1.26
CA ARG A 43 4.79 -2.10 -0.46
C ARG A 43 4.80 -3.16 0.63
N THR A 44 5.06 -4.40 0.25
CA THR A 44 5.10 -5.55 1.17
C THR A 44 6.29 -5.47 2.12
N GLY A 45 7.44 -4.99 1.64
CA GLY A 45 8.63 -4.69 2.43
C GLY A 45 8.35 -3.71 3.56
N PHE A 46 7.73 -2.57 3.27
CA PHE A 46 7.39 -1.54 4.27
C PHE A 46 6.30 -1.98 5.24
N ILE A 47 5.30 -2.75 4.78
CA ILE A 47 4.31 -3.36 5.68
C ILE A 47 4.99 -4.29 6.69
N SER A 48 5.91 -5.13 6.21
CA SER A 48 6.67 -6.04 7.06
C SER A 48 7.56 -5.28 8.02
N GLN A 49 8.22 -4.21 7.57
CA GLN A 49 9.07 -3.35 8.39
C GLN A 49 8.29 -2.67 9.53
N ARG A 50 7.07 -2.19 9.29
CA ARG A 50 6.24 -1.59 10.35
C ARG A 50 5.84 -2.61 11.42
N ARG A 51 5.64 -3.87 11.04
CA ARG A 51 5.32 -4.96 11.97
C ARG A 51 6.54 -5.42 12.75
N GLN A 52 7.69 -5.48 12.10
CA GLN A 52 8.96 -5.96 12.66
C GLN A 52 10.12 -5.09 12.13
N PRO A 53 10.43 -3.98 12.83
CA PRO A 53 11.49 -3.08 12.40
C PRO A 53 12.84 -3.79 12.32
N ASN A 54 13.50 -3.69 11.16
CA ASN A 54 14.84 -4.21 10.94
C ASN A 54 15.68 -3.25 10.09
N ALA A 55 16.75 -2.70 10.68
CA ALA A 55 17.58 -1.69 10.03
C ALA A 55 18.27 -2.18 8.74
N ARG A 56 18.67 -3.46 8.68
CA ARG A 56 19.26 -4.06 7.47
C ARG A 56 18.23 -4.18 6.35
N ARG A 57 16.99 -4.57 6.70
CA ARG A 57 15.88 -4.69 5.74
C ARG A 57 15.46 -3.32 5.20
N GLN A 58 15.44 -2.29 6.04
CA GLN A 58 15.15 -0.92 5.63
C GLN A 58 16.14 -0.39 4.58
N ARG A 59 17.45 -0.56 4.81
CA ARG A 59 18.46 -0.09 3.86
C ARG A 59 18.30 -0.73 2.48
N ARG A 60 17.93 -2.01 2.41
CA ARG A 60 17.66 -2.72 1.14
C ARG A 60 16.39 -2.25 0.42
N LEU A 61 15.45 -1.61 1.12
CA LEU A 61 14.26 -1.04 0.49
C LEU A 61 14.50 0.40 0.00
N MET A 62 15.60 1.04 0.42
CA MET A 62 15.91 2.44 0.17
C MET A 62 17.13 2.65 -0.75
N GLY A 63 17.79 1.58 -1.18
CA GLY A 63 18.96 1.60 -2.07
C GLY A 63 18.80 0.53 -3.13
#